data_AF-A0A946UXV6-F1
#
_entry.id   AF-A0A946UXV6-F1
#
_cell.length_a   1.000
_cell.length_b   1.000
_cell.length_c   1.000
_cell.angle_alpha   90.00
_cell.angle_beta   90.00
_cell.angle_gamma   90.00
#
_symmetry.space_group_name_H-M   'P 1'
#
loop_
_entity.id
_entity.type
_entity.pdbx_description
1 polymer ?
#
loop_
_entity_poly.entity_id
_entity_poly.type
_entity_poly.pdbx_seq_one_letter_code
_entity_poly.pdbx_strand_id
1 'polypeptide(L)' 'VRPGQRALIRVDGMANTIDGTVRWVSSDAAFTPYFALTERDRGRLSFVAKIDLDVDGDRLPDGVPVDVEFNLAE' A
#
# COMPACT_ATOMS: atom_id res chain seq x y z
N VAL A 1 7.99 6.73 0.68
CA VAL A 1 6.91 6.58 -0.32
C VAL A 1 6.55 7.94 -0.87
N ARG A 2 6.54 8.12 -2.19
CA ARG A 2 6.19 9.40 -2.85
C ARG A 2 5.39 9.15 -4.14
N PRO A 3 4.59 10.12 -4.62
CA PRO A 3 3.96 10.02 -5.94
C PRO A 3 4.99 9.72 -7.04
N GLY A 4 4.61 8.87 -7.99
CA GLY A 4 5.46 8.36 -9.06
C GLY A 4 6.40 7.20 -8.66
N GLN A 5 6.46 6.82 -7.37
CA GLN A 5 7.27 5.67 -6.95
C GLN A 5 6.65 4.35 -7.43
N ARG A 6 7.50 3.45 -7.94
CA ARG A 6 7.10 2.09 -8.32
C ARG A 6 6.82 1.23 -7.09
N ALA A 7 5.85 0.35 -7.22
CA ALA A 7 5.46 -0.62 -6.21
C ALA A 7 5.22 -1.98 -6.86
N LEU A 8 5.49 -3.05 -6.11
CA LEU A 8 5.08 -4.40 -6.44
C LEU A 8 3.94 -4.81 -5.52
N ILE A 9 2.84 -5.27 -6.09
CA ILE A 9 1.61 -5.60 -5.39
C ILE A 9 1.39 -7.11 -5.46
N ARG A 10 1.38 -7.77 -4.31
CA ARG A 10 0.99 -9.18 -4.19
C ARG A 10 -0.46 -9.25 -3.74
N VAL A 11 -1.30 -9.86 -4.56
CA VAL A 11 -2.73 -10.02 -4.28
C VAL A 11 -2.96 -11.41 -3.68
N ASP A 12 -3.71 -11.48 -2.59
CA ASP A 12 -4.06 -12.77 -2.02
C ASP A 12 -4.88 -13.62 -3.02
N GLY A 13 -4.50 -14.88 -3.18
CA GLY A 13 -5.07 -15.79 -4.20
C GLY A 13 -4.49 -15.67 -5.61
N MET A 14 -3.57 -14.73 -5.89
CA MET A 14 -2.83 -14.67 -7.16
C MET A 14 -1.37 -15.07 -6.98
N ALA A 15 -0.85 -15.89 -7.90
CA ALA A 15 0.55 -16.35 -7.85
C ALA A 15 1.55 -15.27 -8.31
N ASN A 16 1.12 -14.37 -9.20
CA ASN A 16 1.98 -13.35 -9.79
C ASN A 16 1.80 -12.01 -9.08
N THR A 17 2.87 -11.24 -9.00
CA THR A 17 2.81 -9.84 -8.56
C THR A 17 2.36 -8.93 -9.69
N ILE A 18 1.70 -7.85 -9.32
CA ILE A 18 1.24 -6.81 -10.21
C ILE A 18 2.13 -5.58 -10.00
N ASP A 19 2.58 -5.01 -11.09
CA ASP A 19 3.29 -3.74 -11.09
C ASP A 19 2.33 -2.58 -10.78
N GLY A 20 2.82 -1.54 -10.11
CA GLY A 20 2.01 -0.36 -9.88
C GLY A 20 2.82 0.89 -9.60
N THR A 21 2.11 2.01 -9.57
CA THR A 21 2.69 3.34 -9.36
C THR A 21 1.89 4.11 -8.32
N VAL A 22 2.59 4.69 -7.34
CA VAL A 22 1.96 5.56 -6.33
C VAL A 22 1.41 6.81 -7.03
N ARG A 23 0.08 6.95 -7.09
CA ARG A 23 -0.59 8.12 -7.64
C ARG A 23 -0.54 9.29 -6.67
N TRP A 24 -0.73 9.01 -5.38
CA TRP A 24 -0.92 10.04 -4.36
C TRP A 24 -0.60 9.51 -2.96
N VAL A 25 -0.12 10.41 -2.10
CA VAL A 25 0.10 10.15 -0.67
C VAL A 25 -0.54 11.30 0.12
N SER A 26 -1.26 10.97 1.18
CA SER A 26 -1.88 11.95 2.07
C SER A 26 -0.85 12.86 2.73
N SER A 27 -1.13 14.17 2.76
CA SER A 27 -0.39 15.16 3.55
C SER A 27 -0.62 14.98 5.05
N ASP A 28 -1.79 14.49 5.41
CA ASP A 28 -2.22 14.33 6.80
C ASP A 28 -2.09 12.88 7.23
N ALA A 29 -1.57 12.68 8.45
CA ALA A 29 -1.49 11.36 9.06
C ALA A 29 -2.89 10.90 9.48
N ALA A 30 -3.23 9.67 9.13
CA ALA A 30 -4.39 8.98 9.64
C ALA A 30 -3.99 8.16 10.89
N PHE A 31 -4.68 8.37 11.99
CA PHE A 31 -4.58 7.48 13.14
C PHE A 31 -5.40 6.21 12.85
N THR A 32 -4.72 5.11 12.52
CA THR A 32 -5.35 3.79 12.35
C THR A 32 -4.81 2.86 13.43
N PRO A 33 -5.41 2.87 14.65
CA PRO A 33 -4.94 2.01 15.72
C PRO A 33 -5.22 0.56 15.33
N TYR A 34 -4.19 -0.20 14.99
CA TYR A 34 -4.31 -1.66 14.94
C TYR A 34 -4.36 -2.20 16.37
N PHE A 35 -5.22 -3.20 16.56
CA PHE A 35 -5.47 -3.87 17.83
C PHE A 35 -4.16 -4.37 18.46
N ALA A 36 -4.04 -4.16 19.78
CA ALA A 36 -2.88 -4.43 20.65
C ALA A 36 -1.75 -3.39 20.58
N LEU A 37 -2.04 -2.17 21.06
CA LEU A 37 -1.05 -1.15 21.40
C LEU A 37 -0.08 -1.70 22.46
N THR A 38 1.09 -2.17 22.03
CA THR A 38 2.26 -2.15 22.91
C THR A 38 2.69 -0.69 23.11
N GLU A 39 3.38 -0.38 24.21
CA GLU A 39 3.83 0.99 24.51
C GLU A 39 4.66 1.63 23.37
N ARG A 40 5.26 0.78 22.53
CA ARG A 40 6.08 1.15 21.37
C ARG A 40 5.27 1.56 20.13
N ASP A 41 4.02 1.11 20.00
CA ASP A 41 3.18 1.38 18.82
C ASP A 41 2.36 2.67 18.93
N ARG A 42 2.29 3.28 20.13
CA ARG A 42 1.47 4.47 20.41
C ARG A 42 1.91 5.73 19.64
N GLY A 43 3.12 5.74 19.07
CA GLY A 43 3.69 6.89 18.34
C GLY A 43 3.73 6.75 16.82
N ARG A 44 3.22 5.65 16.23
CA ARG A 44 3.36 5.41 14.79
C ARG A 44 2.26 6.13 14.01
N LEU A 45 2.68 7.08 13.16
CA LEU A 45 1.80 7.72 12.19
C LEU A 45 1.62 6.78 10.99
N SER A 46 0.40 6.73 10.46
CA SER A 46 0.10 6.07 9.19
C SER A 46 -0.39 7.11 8.18
N PHE A 47 -0.02 6.95 6.92
CA PHE A 47 -0.44 7.87 5.85
C PHE A 47 -1.09 7.05 4.74
N VAL A 48 -2.24 7.52 4.26
CA VAL A 48 -2.94 6.84 3.16
C VAL A 48 -2.17 7.07 1.87
N ALA A 49 -1.90 6.00 1.13
CA ALA A 49 -1.35 6.06 -0.22
C ALA A 49 -2.35 5.43 -1.19
N LYS A 50 -2.46 6.02 -2.39
CA LYS A 50 -3.21 5.46 -3.52
C LYS A 50 -2.23 5.00 -4.58
N ILE A 51 -2.43 3.78 -5.07
CA ILE A 51 -1.56 3.14 -6.05
C ILE A 51 -2.42 2.76 -7.25
N ASP A 52 -1.95 3.12 -8.42
CA ASP A 52 -2.50 2.62 -9.67
C ASP A 52 -1.84 1.29 -10.00
N LEU A 53 -2.66 0.31 -10.31
CA LEU A 53 -2.21 -1.01 -10.71
C LEU A 53 -2.05 -1.04 -12.23
N ASP A 54 -0.88 -1.47 -12.69
CA ASP A 54 -0.57 -1.66 -14.10
C ASP A 54 -1.14 -3.03 -14.54
N VAL A 55 -2.46 -3.12 -14.68
CA VAL A 55 -3.15 -4.33 -15.12
C VAL A 55 -3.78 -4.11 -16.50
N ASP A 56 -3.49 -5.01 -17.44
CA ASP A 56 -4.12 -5.03 -18.77
C ASP A 56 -5.45 -5.83 -18.80
N GLY A 57 -5.88 -6.37 -17.65
CA GLY A 57 -6.97 -7.34 -17.53
C GLY A 57 -8.16 -6.91 -16.66
N ASP A 58 -8.92 -7.91 -16.21
CA ASP A 58 -10.11 -7.70 -15.38
C ASP A 58 -9.78 -7.04 -14.03
N ARG A 59 -10.66 -6.13 -13.63
CA ARG A 59 -10.56 -5.40 -12.36
C ARG A 59 -10.55 -6.37 -11.17
N LEU A 60 -9.62 -6.17 -10.25
CA LEU A 60 -9.60 -6.89 -8.97
C LEU A 60 -10.89 -6.63 -8.18
N PRO A 61 -11.49 -7.66 -7.55
CA PRO A 61 -12.63 -7.47 -6.66
C PRO A 61 -12.30 -6.52 -5.51
N ASP A 62 -13.28 -5.72 -5.12
CA ASP A 62 -13.09 -4.78 -4.02
C ASP A 62 -12.95 -5.52 -2.69
N GLY A 63 -12.02 -5.06 -1.85
CA GLY A 63 -11.78 -5.61 -0.52
C GLY A 63 -10.85 -6.82 -0.48
N VAL A 64 -10.28 -7.24 -1.62
CA VAL A 64 -9.24 -8.29 -1.63
C VAL A 64 -7.99 -7.78 -0.91
N PRO A 65 -7.45 -8.53 0.08
CA PRO A 65 -6.21 -8.17 0.75
C PRO A 65 -5.03 -8.14 -0.22
N VAL A 66 -4.16 -7.15 -0.04
CA VAL A 66 -2.93 -7.02 -0.82
C VAL A 66 -1.76 -6.67 0.10
N ASP A 67 -0.59 -7.18 -0.26
CA ASP A 67 0.69 -6.74 0.28
C ASP A 67 1.39 -5.86 -0.75
N VAL A 68 1.99 -4.75 -0.31
CA VAL A 68 2.67 -3.79 -1.19
C VAL A 68 4.12 -3.64 -0.76
N GLU A 69 5.02 -3.84 -1.71
CA GLU A 69 6.45 -3.64 -1.54
C GLU A 69 6.90 -2.40 -2.32
N PHE A 70 7.58 -1.49 -1.63
CA PHE A 70 8.18 -0.31 -2.22
C PHE A 70 9.70 -0.47 -2.23
N ASN A 71 10.30 -0.38 -3.41
CA ASN A 71 11.76 -0.26 -3.49
C ASN A 71 12.16 1.12 -2.98
N LEU A 72 12.86 1.14 -1.85
CA LEU A 72 13.48 2.35 -1.32
C LEU A 72 14.75 2.58 -2.13
N ALA A 73 14.71 3.52 -3.08
CA ALA A 73 15.94 4.08 -3.60
C ALA A 73 16.61 4.84 -2.45
N GLU A 74 17.91 4.58 -2.23
CA GLU A 74 18.74 5.29 -1.25
C GLU A 74 18.72 6.81 -1.45
#